data_AF-A0A2V9GFG1-F1
#
_entry.id   AF-A0A2V9GFG1-F1
#
_cell.length_a   1.000
_cell.length_b   1.000
_cell.length_c   1.000
_cell.angle_alpha   90.00
_cell.angle_beta   90.00
_cell.angle_gamma   90.00
#
_symmetry.space_group_name_H-M   'P 1'
#
loop_
_entity.id
_entity.type
_entity.pdbx_description
1 polymer ?
#
loop_
_entity_poly.entity_id
_entity_poly.type
_entity_poly.pdbx_seq_one_letter_code
_entity_poly.pdbx_strand_id
1 'polypeptide(L)'
;MEPYRVASSCLVSCFAKGQPTGSYIVQSPIVTSPDGFHRAYVEVEAIASRPKDEPSDSEPSCENASRLFLAGPGDNEFKVVYSQSPPDISDGNSLKLVDWSADGTNLLVERTIWNYESEGDFTDLVLFAVSSGTITAPDLLKILEARFGKDCSSENSVIGFTPEGNVAIFVAPVKDTYYNEGATSCVKKKTPVALDAKRALQAVVQVLPADFKIRHYGQFPERQASRK
;
A
#
# COMPACT_ATOMS: atom_id res chain seq x y z
N MET A 1 11.83 8.38 -23.46
CA MET A 1 10.35 8.34 -23.48
C MET A 1 9.93 8.19 -22.03
N GLU A 2 9.81 9.30 -21.30
CA GLU A 2 9.43 9.32 -19.88
C GLU A 2 7.94 9.00 -19.72
N PRO A 3 7.55 8.12 -18.79
CA PRO A 3 6.15 7.97 -18.45
C PRO A 3 5.73 9.09 -17.48
N TYR A 4 4.75 9.84 -17.95
CA TYR A 4 3.90 10.81 -17.25
C TYR A 4 3.61 10.43 -15.78
N ARG A 5 4.00 11.33 -14.85
CA ARG A 5 3.59 11.33 -13.45
C ARG A 5 2.12 11.71 -13.32
N VAL A 6 1.24 10.73 -13.18
CA VAL A 6 0.25 10.84 -12.11
C VAL A 6 1.05 10.57 -10.85
N ALA A 7 1.00 11.44 -9.83
CA ALA A 7 1.63 11.14 -8.56
C ALA A 7 0.98 9.87 -7.99
N SER A 8 1.57 8.70 -8.25
CA SER A 8 1.34 7.56 -7.39
C SER A 8 1.87 7.99 -6.03
N SER A 9 1.08 7.85 -4.98
CA SER A 9 1.53 8.03 -3.59
C SER A 9 2.61 7.00 -3.17
N CYS A 10 3.12 6.22 -4.11
CA CYS A 10 4.18 5.25 -3.90
C CYS A 10 5.52 6.00 -3.84
N LEU A 11 6.08 6.02 -2.63
CA LEU A 11 7.40 6.54 -2.27
C LEU A 11 7.47 8.08 -2.28
N VAL A 12 7.15 8.65 -1.12
CA VAL A 12 7.36 10.06 -0.81
C VAL A 12 8.65 10.16 -0.02
N SER A 13 9.59 11.01 -0.43
CA SER A 13 10.90 11.14 0.23
C SER A 13 11.31 12.60 0.36
N CYS A 14 11.94 12.96 1.48
CA CYS A 14 12.54 14.26 1.73
C CYS A 14 13.72 14.60 0.81
N PHE A 15 14.07 13.69 -0.11
CA PHE A 15 15.15 13.82 -1.07
C PHE A 15 14.62 13.68 -2.50
N ALA A 16 15.14 14.48 -3.41
CA ALA A 16 14.91 14.33 -4.85
C ALA A 16 16.24 14.38 -5.59
N LYS A 17 16.56 13.31 -6.35
CA LYS A 17 17.83 13.18 -7.09
C LYS A 17 19.07 13.37 -6.18
N GLY A 18 19.01 12.84 -4.95
CA GLY A 18 20.09 12.95 -3.97
C GLY A 18 20.28 14.36 -3.40
N GLN A 19 19.26 15.22 -3.47
CA GLN A 19 19.27 16.55 -2.86
C GLN A 19 18.11 16.69 -1.87
N PRO A 20 18.33 17.26 -0.67
CA PRO A 20 17.26 17.51 0.28
C PRO A 20 16.23 18.49 -0.30
N THR A 21 14.95 18.09 -0.27
CA THR A 21 13.81 18.94 -0.64
C THR A 21 13.04 19.44 0.58
N GLY A 22 13.32 18.90 1.76
CA GLY A 22 12.61 19.18 3.00
C GLY A 22 11.29 18.40 3.14
N SER A 23 10.52 18.75 4.16
CA SER A 23 9.23 18.09 4.47
C SER A 23 8.12 18.49 3.50
N TYR A 24 7.25 17.56 3.13
CA TYR A 24 6.07 17.83 2.32
C TYR A 24 5.03 16.70 2.43
N ILE A 25 3.81 16.99 1.97
CA ILE A 25 2.67 16.08 2.00
C ILE A 25 2.20 15.81 0.57
N VAL A 26 1.87 14.55 0.27
CA VAL A 26 1.24 14.12 -0.97
C VAL A 26 -0.11 13.49 -0.67
N GLN A 27 -1.14 13.93 -1.38
CA GLN A 27 -2.49 13.37 -1.32
C GLN A 27 -2.76 12.50 -2.54
N SER A 28 -3.41 11.35 -2.33
CA SER A 28 -3.98 10.58 -3.44
C SER A 28 -5.21 11.28 -4.01
N PRO A 29 -5.62 10.94 -5.24
CA PRO A 29 -6.97 11.22 -5.68
C PRO A 29 -8.01 10.60 -4.73
N ILE A 30 -9.18 11.23 -4.64
CA ILE A 30 -10.32 10.70 -3.89
C ILE A 30 -10.92 9.53 -4.67
N VAL A 31 -11.15 8.41 -3.99
CA VAL A 31 -11.84 7.23 -4.52
C VAL A 31 -13.20 7.12 -3.85
N THR A 32 -14.26 7.00 -4.64
CA THR A 32 -15.63 6.87 -4.15
C THR A 32 -16.07 5.41 -4.15
N SER A 33 -16.86 5.00 -3.16
CA SER A 33 -17.48 3.68 -3.10
C SER A 33 -18.44 3.43 -4.28
N PRO A 34 -18.77 2.16 -4.59
CA PRO A 34 -19.60 1.84 -5.75
C PRO A 34 -20.99 2.50 -5.72
N ASP A 35 -21.54 2.67 -4.52
CA ASP A 35 -22.84 3.30 -4.25
C ASP A 35 -22.81 4.84 -4.17
N GLY A 36 -21.61 5.44 -4.22
CA GLY A 36 -21.44 6.89 -4.12
C GLY A 36 -21.47 7.47 -2.70
N PHE A 37 -21.70 6.64 -1.67
CA PHE A 37 -21.95 7.14 -0.32
C PHE A 37 -20.71 7.40 0.52
N HIS A 38 -19.60 6.73 0.22
CA HIS A 38 -18.33 6.89 0.92
C HIS A 38 -17.25 7.41 -0.01
N ARG A 39 -16.40 8.27 0.52
CA ARG A 39 -15.26 8.84 -0.20
C ARG A 39 -14.03 8.66 0.64
N ALA A 40 -12.93 8.26 0.03
CA ALA A 40 -11.65 8.10 0.72
C ALA A 40 -10.49 8.67 -0.08
N TYR A 41 -9.47 9.16 0.63
CA TYR A 41 -8.15 9.45 0.07
C TYR A 41 -7.08 9.05 1.09
N VAL A 42 -5.84 8.95 0.66
CA VAL A 42 -4.69 8.76 1.54
C VAL A 42 -3.75 9.95 1.47
N GLU A 43 -3.11 10.26 2.58
CA GLU A 43 -1.97 11.16 2.66
C GLU A 43 -0.71 10.40 3.00
N VAL A 44 0.39 10.86 2.45
CA VAL A 44 1.74 10.51 2.88
C VAL A 44 2.51 11.80 3.12
N GLU A 45 2.98 11.96 4.35
CA GLU A 45 3.79 13.08 4.82
C GLU A 45 5.23 12.60 4.92
N ALA A 46 6.17 13.30 4.29
CA ALA A 46 7.60 13.15 4.50
C ALA A 46 8.10 14.27 5.41
N ILE A 47 8.83 13.92 6.46
CA ILE A 47 9.29 14.81 7.52
C ILE A 47 10.81 14.78 7.53
N ALA A 48 11.44 15.88 7.12
CA ALA A 48 12.87 16.08 7.25
C ALA A 48 13.19 16.56 8.66
N SER A 49 14.07 15.86 9.37
CA SER A 49 14.49 16.24 10.72
C SER A 49 16.02 16.32 10.79
N ARG A 50 16.52 17.21 11.65
CA ARG A 50 17.95 17.27 12.00
C ARG A 50 18.06 17.09 13.51
N PRO A 51 18.71 16.03 14.00
CA PRO A 51 18.98 15.90 15.42
C PRO A 51 19.81 17.10 15.90
N LYS A 52 19.47 17.67 17.05
CA LYS A 52 20.14 18.87 17.59
C LYS A 52 21.60 18.61 17.98
N ASP A 53 21.96 17.35 18.19
CA ASP A 53 23.26 16.92 18.68
C ASP A 53 24.21 16.50 17.55
N GLU A 54 23.76 16.58 16.29
CA GLU A 54 24.59 16.26 15.14
C GLU A 54 25.31 17.48 14.55
N PRO A 55 26.48 17.28 13.90
CA PRO A 55 27.19 18.34 13.19
C PRO A 55 26.26 19.06 12.21
N SER A 56 26.45 20.38 12.02
CA SER A 56 25.63 21.17 11.08
C SER A 56 25.64 20.65 9.64
N ASP A 57 26.65 19.85 9.31
CA ASP A 57 26.95 19.31 7.99
C ASP A 57 26.37 17.90 7.79
N SER A 58 25.69 17.32 8.78
CA SER A 58 25.02 16.03 8.59
C SER A 58 23.75 16.18 7.75
N GLU A 59 23.48 15.15 6.95
CA GLU A 59 22.28 15.10 6.12
C GLU A 59 21.03 14.97 7.00
N PRO A 60 19.91 15.62 6.66
CA PRO A 60 18.69 15.50 7.44
C PRO A 60 18.17 14.06 7.37
N SER A 61 17.72 13.50 8.49
CA SER A 61 16.95 12.25 8.45
C SER A 61 15.60 12.50 7.80
N CYS A 62 15.05 11.46 7.18
CA CYS A 62 13.70 11.49 6.63
C CYS A 62 12.85 10.39 7.26
N GLU A 63 11.64 10.77 7.65
CA GLU A 63 10.62 9.86 8.17
C GLU A 63 9.34 10.06 7.37
N ASN A 64 8.52 9.02 7.25
CA ASN A 64 7.19 9.15 6.66
C ASN A 64 6.08 8.77 7.61
N ALA A 65 5.01 9.55 7.60
CA ALA A 65 3.74 9.16 8.19
C ALA A 65 2.69 9.06 7.08
N SER A 66 1.82 8.07 7.16
CA SER A 66 0.71 7.94 6.22
C SER A 66 -0.63 7.82 6.93
N ARG A 67 -1.66 8.38 6.31
CA ARG A 67 -3.01 8.50 6.90
C ARG A 67 -4.06 8.14 5.86
N LEU A 68 -5.08 7.42 6.29
CA LEU A 68 -6.29 7.14 5.53
C LEU A 68 -7.41 8.04 6.01
N PHE A 69 -8.03 8.73 5.07
CA PHE A 69 -9.13 9.64 5.29
C PHE A 69 -10.42 9.09 4.70
N LEU A 70 -11.53 9.22 5.43
CA LEU A 70 -12.86 8.79 5.01
C LEU A 70 -13.90 9.87 5.29
N ALA A 71 -14.81 10.07 4.34
CA ALA A 71 -16.06 10.80 4.53
C ALA A 71 -17.24 9.84 4.25
N GLY A 72 -18.19 9.79 5.18
CA GLY A 72 -19.40 8.99 5.06
C GLY A 72 -20.55 9.68 4.32
N PRO A 73 -21.75 9.06 4.33
CA PRO A 73 -22.92 9.61 3.65
C PRO A 73 -23.32 10.95 4.28
N GLY A 74 -23.28 12.02 3.49
CA GLY A 74 -23.63 13.38 3.94
C GLY A 74 -22.53 14.08 4.75
N ASP A 75 -21.39 13.44 5.00
CA ASP A 75 -20.24 14.11 5.62
C ASP A 75 -19.61 15.11 4.63
N ASN A 76 -19.52 16.37 5.06
CA ASN A 76 -18.82 17.43 4.32
C ASN A 76 -17.30 17.39 4.52
N GLU A 77 -16.84 16.78 5.62
CA GLU A 77 -15.43 16.72 6.01
C GLU A 77 -14.92 15.27 6.04
N PHE A 78 -13.63 15.11 5.75
CA PHE A 78 -12.96 13.82 5.88
C PHE A 78 -12.36 13.65 7.27
N LYS A 79 -12.45 12.44 7.82
CA LYS A 79 -11.90 12.06 9.12
C LYS A 79 -10.77 11.06 8.93
N VAL A 80 -9.73 11.13 9.77
CA VAL A 80 -8.68 10.12 9.81
C VAL A 80 -9.26 8.84 10.41
N VAL A 81 -9.21 7.74 9.66
CA VAL A 81 -9.69 6.41 10.11
C VAL A 81 -8.56 5.40 10.28
N TYR A 82 -7.38 5.68 9.74
CA TYR A 82 -6.16 4.92 9.98
C TYR A 82 -4.95 5.85 9.87
N SER A 83 -3.95 5.62 10.71
CA SER A 83 -2.68 6.33 10.69
C SER A 83 -1.56 5.34 10.95
N GLN A 84 -0.50 5.43 10.16
CA GLN A 84 0.74 4.70 10.34
C GLN A 84 1.85 5.72 10.56
N SER A 85 2.45 5.68 11.73
CA SER A 85 3.72 6.36 12.01
C SER A 85 4.88 5.46 11.59
N PRO A 86 6.08 6.03 11.36
CA PRO A 86 7.30 5.24 11.21
C PRO A 86 7.43 4.23 12.36
N PRO A 87 7.74 2.95 12.09
CA PRO A 87 8.03 1.99 13.14
C PRO A 87 9.29 2.37 13.93
N ASP A 88 10.32 2.85 13.26
CA ASP A 88 11.56 3.40 13.84
C ASP A 88 12.00 4.71 13.16
N ILE A 89 12.97 5.40 13.79
CA ILE A 89 13.64 6.57 13.22
C ILE A 89 14.39 6.12 11.96
N SER A 90 14.14 6.79 10.82
CA SER A 90 14.66 6.47 9.47
C SER A 90 13.89 5.42 8.67
N ASP A 91 12.70 5.02 9.15
CA ASP A 91 11.78 4.19 8.39
C ASP A 91 10.74 5.05 7.65
N GLY A 92 10.43 4.65 6.43
CA GLY A 92 9.37 5.20 5.61
C GLY A 92 8.19 4.25 5.50
N ASN A 93 7.00 4.81 5.33
CA ASN A 93 5.81 4.07 4.96
C ASN A 93 4.94 4.89 4.01
N SER A 94 4.14 4.20 3.23
CA SER A 94 3.16 4.80 2.33
C SER A 94 1.90 3.97 2.28
N LEU A 95 0.80 4.64 1.92
CA LEU A 95 -0.47 4.01 1.61
C LEU A 95 -0.85 4.32 0.18
N LYS A 96 -1.52 3.37 -0.44
CA LYS A 96 -2.14 3.52 -1.75
C LYS A 96 -3.53 2.89 -1.72
N LEU A 97 -4.53 3.69 -2.06
CA LEU A 97 -5.89 3.17 -2.25
C LEU A 97 -5.91 2.21 -3.44
N VAL A 98 -6.37 0.98 -3.18
CA VAL A 98 -6.41 -0.07 -4.20
C VAL A 98 -7.81 -0.20 -4.78
N ASP A 99 -8.82 -0.39 -3.93
CA ASP A 99 -10.19 -0.59 -4.36
C ASP A 99 -11.20 -0.55 -3.21
N TRP A 100 -12.47 -0.39 -3.57
CA TRP A 100 -13.60 -0.68 -2.70
C TRP A 100 -14.09 -2.12 -2.95
N SER A 101 -14.66 -2.78 -1.95
CA SER A 101 -15.40 -4.02 -2.18
C SER A 101 -16.66 -3.74 -3.00
N ALA A 102 -17.16 -4.75 -3.72
CA ALA A 102 -18.31 -4.60 -4.61
C ALA A 102 -19.59 -4.09 -3.91
N ASP A 103 -19.75 -4.42 -2.63
CA ASP A 103 -20.84 -3.98 -1.77
C ASP A 103 -20.57 -2.65 -1.04
N GLY A 104 -19.41 -2.02 -1.26
CA GLY A 104 -19.00 -0.76 -0.64
C GLY A 104 -18.67 -0.82 0.85
N THR A 105 -18.64 -2.02 1.45
CA THR A 105 -18.48 -2.17 2.91
C THR A 105 -17.02 -2.18 3.38
N ASN A 106 -16.09 -2.48 2.48
CA ASN A 106 -14.66 -2.57 2.79
C ASN A 106 -13.83 -1.71 1.84
N LEU A 107 -12.82 -1.07 2.39
CA LEU A 107 -11.81 -0.32 1.65
C LEU A 107 -10.46 -1.03 1.76
N LEU A 108 -9.86 -1.32 0.60
CA LEU A 108 -8.57 -1.98 0.51
C LEU A 108 -7.46 -0.99 0.20
N VAL A 109 -6.41 -1.06 1.01
CA VAL A 109 -5.25 -0.19 0.92
C VAL A 109 -4.00 -1.07 0.84
N GLU A 110 -3.12 -0.76 -0.10
CA GLU A 110 -1.77 -1.31 -0.17
C GLU A 110 -0.89 -0.47 0.76
N ARG A 111 -0.15 -1.14 1.64
CA ARG A 111 0.81 -0.50 2.52
C ARG A 111 2.21 -0.94 2.11
N THR A 112 3.12 0.02 2.00
CA THR A 112 4.54 -0.25 1.75
C THR A 112 5.35 0.37 2.87
N ILE A 113 6.29 -0.38 3.42
CA ILE A 113 7.22 0.03 4.47
C ILE A 113 8.63 -0.17 3.93
N TRP A 114 9.54 0.78 4.15
CA TRP A 114 10.93 0.69 3.74
C TRP A 114 11.81 1.37 4.77
N ASN A 115 13.11 1.08 4.73
CA ASN A 115 14.09 1.76 5.57
C ASN A 115 14.98 2.59 4.63
N TYR A 116 15.17 3.88 4.91
CA TYR A 116 15.88 4.79 4.00
C TYR A 116 17.33 4.36 3.70
N GLU A 117 17.97 3.71 4.67
CA GLU A 117 19.35 3.21 4.58
C GLU A 117 19.42 1.73 4.20
N SER A 118 18.31 1.15 3.70
CA SER A 118 18.25 -0.24 3.28
C SER A 118 17.71 -0.36 1.86
N GLU A 119 18.29 -1.29 1.12
CA GLU A 119 17.77 -1.72 -0.18
C GLU A 119 16.68 -2.77 0.07
N GLY A 120 15.47 -2.31 0.34
CA GLY A 120 14.33 -3.19 0.54
C GLY A 120 13.07 -2.46 1.01
N ASP A 121 11.97 -2.73 0.32
CA ASP A 121 10.63 -2.39 0.75
C ASP A 121 9.79 -3.65 0.96
N PHE A 122 8.87 -3.57 1.90
CA PHE A 122 7.90 -4.60 2.18
C PHE A 122 6.51 -4.08 1.86
N THR A 123 5.84 -4.73 0.91
CA THR A 123 4.46 -4.43 0.54
C THR A 123 3.51 -5.47 1.14
N ASP A 124 2.53 -4.97 1.89
CA ASP A 124 1.39 -5.71 2.40
C ASP A 124 0.10 -4.90 2.22
N LEU A 125 -0.90 -5.16 3.06
CA LEU A 125 -2.24 -4.62 2.86
C LEU A 125 -2.93 -4.28 4.18
N VAL A 126 -3.81 -3.29 4.11
CA VAL A 126 -4.74 -2.90 5.16
C VAL A 126 -6.15 -2.97 4.60
N LEU A 127 -7.05 -3.66 5.31
CA LEU A 127 -8.47 -3.72 5.01
C LEU A 127 -9.23 -2.96 6.10
N PHE A 128 -9.99 -1.94 5.67
CA PHE A 128 -10.83 -1.14 6.56
C PHE A 128 -12.30 -1.49 6.34
N ALA A 129 -12.98 -1.94 7.39
CA ALA A 129 -14.42 -2.20 7.37
C ALA A 129 -15.18 -0.93 7.79
N VAL A 130 -15.95 -0.36 6.86
CA VAL A 130 -16.62 0.94 7.05
C VAL A 130 -17.62 0.92 8.20
N SER A 131 -18.43 -0.13 8.30
CA SER A 131 -19.54 -0.19 9.27
C SER A 131 -19.06 -0.25 10.73
N SER A 132 -17.92 -0.89 10.97
CA SER A 132 -17.37 -1.10 12.33
C SER A 132 -16.15 -0.24 12.63
N GLY A 133 -15.56 0.41 11.62
CA GLY A 133 -14.27 1.09 11.73
C GLY A 133 -13.10 0.12 11.95
N THR A 134 -13.30 -1.19 11.72
CA THR A 134 -12.28 -2.20 12.02
C THR A 134 -11.15 -2.16 10.99
N ILE A 135 -9.92 -2.18 11.49
CA ILE A 135 -8.71 -2.29 10.69
C ILE A 135 -8.18 -3.72 10.78
N THR A 136 -7.95 -4.35 9.62
CA THR A 136 -7.28 -5.64 9.50
C THR A 136 -5.98 -5.46 8.71
N ALA A 137 -4.85 -5.71 9.36
CA ALA A 137 -3.52 -5.68 8.74
C ALA A 137 -2.80 -7.01 9.08
N PRO A 138 -2.89 -8.03 8.22
CA PRO A 138 -2.36 -9.35 8.52
C PRO A 138 -0.85 -9.44 8.31
N ASP A 139 -0.21 -10.42 8.93
CA ASP A 139 1.15 -10.84 8.59
C ASP A 139 1.11 -11.64 7.27
N LEU A 140 1.23 -10.91 6.16
CA LEU A 140 1.12 -11.49 4.83
C LEU A 140 2.19 -12.55 4.57
N LEU A 141 3.41 -12.36 5.08
CA LEU A 141 4.49 -13.33 4.93
C LEU A 141 4.11 -14.68 5.54
N LYS A 142 3.65 -14.69 6.80
CA LYS A 142 3.21 -15.93 7.46
C LYS A 142 2.08 -16.63 6.72
N ILE A 143 1.15 -15.88 6.14
CA ILE A 143 0.04 -16.43 5.35
C ILE A 143 0.56 -17.12 4.08
N LEU A 144 1.52 -16.51 3.40
CA LEU A 144 2.13 -17.06 2.20
C LEU A 144 3.00 -18.27 2.52
N GLU A 145 3.78 -18.23 3.59
CA GLU A 145 4.58 -19.37 4.06
C GLU A 145 3.69 -20.57 4.42
N ALA A 146 2.60 -20.33 5.15
CA ALA A 146 1.63 -21.36 5.50
C ALA A 146 1.00 -22.01 4.26
N ARG A 147 0.90 -21.27 3.14
CA ARG A 147 0.31 -21.76 1.89
C ARG A 147 1.33 -22.44 0.96
N PHE A 148 2.51 -21.87 0.81
CA PHE A 148 3.45 -22.21 -0.26
C PHE A 148 4.72 -22.90 0.21
N GLY A 149 4.97 -22.95 1.52
CA GLY A 149 6.15 -23.57 2.12
C GLY A 149 6.80 -22.64 3.14
N LYS A 150 7.39 -23.21 4.18
CA LYS A 150 8.10 -22.43 5.21
C LYS A 150 9.35 -21.78 4.64
N ASP A 151 9.77 -20.68 5.26
CA ASP A 151 11.03 -19.98 5.00
C ASP A 151 11.14 -19.51 3.54
N CYS A 152 10.09 -18.86 3.04
CA CYS A 152 10.03 -18.34 1.68
C CYS A 152 9.74 -16.84 1.66
N SER A 153 10.15 -16.16 0.60
CA SER A 153 9.95 -14.72 0.39
C SER A 153 9.20 -14.44 -0.92
N SER A 154 8.63 -13.24 -1.05
CA SER A 154 7.86 -12.85 -2.22
C SER A 154 7.83 -11.34 -2.44
N GLU A 155 7.82 -10.91 -3.70
CA GLU A 155 7.39 -9.58 -4.08
C GLU A 155 5.85 -9.56 -4.18
N ASN A 156 5.19 -8.66 -3.46
CA ASN A 156 3.73 -8.63 -3.36
C ASN A 156 3.14 -7.35 -3.96
N SER A 157 1.96 -7.45 -4.56
CA SER A 157 1.17 -6.27 -4.92
C SER A 157 -0.31 -6.55 -4.72
N VAL A 158 -1.02 -5.63 -4.08
CA VAL A 158 -2.45 -5.72 -3.81
C VAL A 158 -3.21 -5.21 -5.04
N ILE A 159 -4.18 -5.99 -5.53
CA ILE A 159 -4.82 -5.68 -6.82
C ILE A 159 -6.30 -5.34 -6.75
N GLY A 160 -7.02 -5.74 -5.70
CA GLY A 160 -8.43 -5.38 -5.52
C GLY A 160 -9.24 -6.50 -4.88
N PHE A 161 -10.52 -6.56 -5.21
CA PHE A 161 -11.42 -7.63 -4.76
C PHE A 161 -11.81 -8.60 -5.87
N THR A 162 -11.88 -9.88 -5.51
CA THR A 162 -12.59 -10.89 -6.31
C THR A 162 -14.11 -10.61 -6.30
N PRO A 163 -14.87 -11.13 -7.28
CA PRO A 163 -16.34 -11.02 -7.28
C PRO A 163 -17.01 -11.57 -6.02
N GLU A 164 -16.40 -12.54 -5.36
CA GLU A 164 -16.89 -13.16 -4.13
C GLU A 164 -16.60 -12.33 -2.86
N GLY A 165 -15.88 -11.22 -3.01
CA GLY A 165 -15.50 -10.30 -1.93
C GLY A 165 -14.19 -10.65 -1.22
N ASN A 166 -13.42 -11.63 -1.71
CA ASN A 166 -12.07 -11.91 -1.20
C ASN A 166 -11.06 -10.88 -1.71
N VAL A 167 -10.00 -10.61 -0.95
CA VAL A 167 -8.92 -9.72 -1.37
C VAL A 167 -8.00 -10.45 -2.34
N ALA A 168 -7.80 -9.91 -3.53
CA ALA A 168 -6.88 -10.44 -4.51
C ALA A 168 -5.53 -9.72 -4.43
N ILE A 169 -4.45 -10.50 -4.44
CA ILE A 169 -3.07 -10.01 -4.53
C ILE A 169 -2.31 -10.77 -5.62
N PHE A 170 -1.26 -10.17 -6.16
CA PHE A 170 -0.22 -10.90 -6.86
C PHE A 170 0.93 -11.21 -5.91
N VAL A 171 1.39 -12.45 -5.97
CA VAL A 171 2.61 -12.93 -5.34
C VAL A 171 3.60 -13.24 -6.45
N ALA A 172 4.81 -12.70 -6.40
CA ALA A 172 5.86 -12.91 -7.38
C ALA A 172 7.14 -13.47 -6.72
N PRO A 173 7.96 -14.22 -7.47
CA PRO A 173 9.27 -14.63 -6.97
C PRO A 173 10.09 -13.39 -6.61
N VAL A 174 10.89 -13.49 -5.55
CA VAL A 174 11.93 -12.49 -5.28
C VAL A 174 12.99 -12.56 -6.37
N LYS A 175 13.45 -11.40 -6.83
CA LYS A 175 14.57 -11.34 -7.76
C LYS A 175 15.86 -11.74 -7.04
N ASP A 176 16.69 -12.51 -7.73
CA ASP A 176 18.04 -12.81 -7.30
C ASP A 176 18.90 -11.54 -7.43
N THR A 177 19.11 -10.89 -6.29
CA THR A 177 19.92 -9.68 -6.14
C THR A 177 20.91 -9.91 -5.01
N TYR A 178 21.89 -9.03 -4.85
CA TYR A 178 22.82 -9.08 -3.71
C TYR A 178 22.11 -9.20 -2.34
N TYR A 179 20.91 -8.65 -2.21
CA TYR A 179 20.14 -8.65 -0.96
C TYR A 179 19.28 -9.89 -0.76
N ASN A 180 18.98 -10.62 -1.84
CA ASN A 180 18.12 -11.81 -1.84
C ASN A 180 18.90 -13.07 -2.25
N GLU A 181 20.23 -13.03 -2.20
CA GLU A 181 21.06 -14.17 -2.61
C GLU A 181 20.73 -15.39 -1.73
N GLY A 182 20.34 -16.48 -2.39
CA GLY A 182 19.92 -17.71 -1.70
C GLY A 182 18.52 -17.69 -1.09
N ALA A 183 17.76 -16.60 -1.23
CA ALA A 183 16.38 -16.53 -0.76
C ALA A 183 15.47 -17.48 -1.57
N THR A 184 14.66 -18.27 -0.87
CA THR A 184 13.70 -19.17 -1.51
C THR A 184 12.42 -18.40 -1.82
N SER A 185 11.99 -18.38 -3.09
CA SER A 185 10.72 -17.73 -3.47
C SER A 185 9.51 -18.60 -3.11
N CYS A 186 8.46 -17.99 -2.53
CA CYS A 186 7.19 -18.69 -2.25
C CYS A 186 6.50 -19.21 -3.52
N VAL A 187 6.71 -18.53 -4.66
CA VAL A 187 6.16 -18.93 -5.95
C VAL A 187 7.23 -18.88 -7.03
N LYS A 188 7.12 -19.74 -8.05
CA LYS A 188 8.09 -19.77 -9.18
C LYS A 188 7.82 -18.71 -10.26
N LYS A 189 6.61 -18.15 -10.28
CA LYS A 189 6.14 -17.15 -11.24
C LYS A 189 5.10 -16.27 -10.58
N LYS A 190 4.88 -15.08 -11.16
CA LYS A 190 3.81 -14.18 -10.72
C LYS A 190 2.46 -14.93 -10.71
N THR A 191 1.86 -15.02 -9.54
CA THR A 191 0.69 -15.86 -9.26
C THR A 191 -0.36 -15.02 -8.53
N PRO A 192 -1.55 -14.84 -9.11
CA PRO A 192 -2.66 -14.21 -8.39
C PRO A 192 -3.24 -15.17 -7.35
N VAL A 193 -3.53 -14.66 -6.17
CA VAL A 193 -4.16 -15.42 -5.08
C VAL A 193 -5.25 -14.59 -4.42
N ALA A 194 -6.24 -15.27 -3.83
CA ALA A 194 -7.30 -14.65 -3.06
C ALA A 194 -7.15 -14.98 -1.57
N LEU A 195 -7.25 -13.96 -0.73
CA LEU A 195 -7.22 -14.01 0.73
C LEU A 195 -8.64 -13.90 1.30
N ASP A 196 -8.93 -14.64 2.37
CA ASP A 196 -10.25 -14.64 3.01
C ASP A 196 -10.55 -13.32 3.72
N ALA A 197 -11.22 -12.38 3.03
CA ALA A 197 -11.61 -11.11 3.64
C ALA A 197 -12.63 -11.28 4.79
N LYS A 198 -13.43 -12.36 4.75
CA LYS A 198 -14.48 -12.63 5.76
C LYS A 198 -13.90 -13.18 7.05
N ARG A 199 -12.70 -13.76 7.00
CA ARG A 199 -11.98 -14.30 8.16
C ARG A 199 -10.71 -13.52 8.44
N ALA A 200 -10.80 -12.18 8.46
CA ALA A 200 -9.71 -11.29 8.84
C ALA A 200 -8.39 -11.59 8.13
N LEU A 201 -8.48 -11.98 6.85
CA LEU A 201 -7.35 -12.24 5.96
C LEU A 201 -6.36 -13.30 6.47
N GLN A 202 -6.80 -14.29 7.23
CA GLN A 202 -5.91 -15.26 7.89
C GLN A 202 -5.36 -16.36 6.96
N ALA A 203 -5.86 -16.49 5.72
CA ALA A 203 -5.45 -17.56 4.82
C ALA A 203 -5.64 -17.22 3.34
N VAL A 204 -4.82 -17.86 2.50
CA VAL A 204 -5.07 -17.97 1.05
C VAL A 204 -6.19 -19.00 0.83
N VAL A 205 -7.33 -18.55 0.34
CA VAL A 205 -8.48 -19.42 0.02
C VAL A 205 -8.39 -20.03 -1.36
N GLN A 206 -7.72 -19.34 -2.29
CA GLN A 206 -7.66 -19.77 -3.67
C GLN A 206 -6.40 -19.24 -4.37
N VAL A 207 -5.80 -20.09 -5.20
CA VAL A 207 -4.87 -19.66 -6.26
C VAL A 207 -5.72 -19.38 -7.50
N LEU A 208 -5.67 -18.15 -7.99
CA LEU A 208 -6.50 -17.69 -9.10
C LEU A 208 -5.85 -18.09 -10.45
N PRO A 209 -6.63 -18.14 -11.55
CA PRO A 209 -6.08 -18.36 -12.89
C PRO A 209 -4.98 -17.35 -13.24
N ALA A 210 -3.96 -17.77 -14.00
CA ALA A 210 -2.82 -16.90 -14.33
C ALA A 210 -3.21 -15.65 -15.15
N ASP A 211 -4.31 -15.74 -15.89
CA ASP A 211 -4.91 -14.67 -16.69
C ASP A 211 -6.02 -13.90 -15.95
N PHE A 212 -6.17 -14.13 -14.63
CA PHE A 212 -7.16 -13.45 -13.80
C PHE A 212 -7.05 -11.93 -13.94
N LYS A 213 -8.17 -11.31 -14.26
CA LYS A 213 -8.30 -9.86 -14.40
C LYS A 213 -9.17 -9.33 -13.28
N ILE A 214 -8.64 -8.36 -12.55
CA ILE A 214 -9.40 -7.66 -11.53
C ILE A 214 -10.42 -6.73 -12.20
N ARG A 215 -11.61 -6.65 -11.61
CA ARG A 215 -12.56 -5.57 -11.86
C ARG A 215 -12.49 -4.64 -10.65
N HIS A 216 -12.16 -3.38 -10.89
CA HIS A 216 -12.24 -2.37 -9.84
C HIS A 216 -13.70 -1.96 -9.61
N TYR A 217 -14.10 -1.85 -8.36
CA TYR A 217 -15.45 -1.45 -7.96
C TYR A 217 -15.51 -0.01 -7.50
N GLY A 218 -14.41 0.49 -6.91
CA GLY A 218 -14.25 1.89 -6.58
C GLY A 218 -14.31 2.78 -7.81
N GLN A 219 -14.87 3.97 -7.66
CA GLN A 219 -14.88 4.99 -8.70
C GLN A 219 -13.65 5.86 -8.54
N PHE A 220 -12.70 5.69 -9.45
CA PHE A 220 -11.48 6.50 -9.52
C PHE A 220 -11.71 7.68 -10.46
N PRO A 221 -11.19 8.87 -10.14
CA PRO A 221 -11.26 9.99 -11.06
C PRO A 221 -10.53 9.63 -12.35
N GLU A 222 -11.14 9.98 -13.49
CA GLU A 222 -10.50 9.79 -14.78
C GLU A 222 -9.14 10.47 -14.78
N ARG A 223 -8.10 9.75 -15.24
CA ARG A 223 -6.80 10.38 -15.47
C ARG A 223 -7.02 11.49 -16.49
N GLN A 224 -6.88 12.75 -16.09
CA GLN A 224 -6.81 13.84 -17.05
C GLN A 224 -5.62 13.56 -17.97
N ALA A 225 -5.92 13.19 -19.23
CA ALA A 225 -4.92 13.20 -20.28
C ALA A 225 -4.39 14.64 -20.36
N SER A 226 -3.11 14.81 -20.07
CA SER A 226 -2.43 16.10 -20.19
C SER A 226 -2.66 16.58 -21.61
N ARG A 227 -3.47 17.64 -21.78
CA ARG A 227 -3.49 18.36 -23.06
C ARG A 227 -2.08 18.93 -23.24
N LYS A 228 -1.47 18.53 -24.36
CA LYS A 228 -0.17 18.99 -24.83
C LYS A 228 -0.12 20.51 -24.94
#